data_AF-A0A067ENA6-F1
#
_entry.id   AF-A0A067ENA6-F1
#
_cell.length_a   1.000
_cell.length_b   1.000
_cell.length_c   1.000
_cell.angle_alpha   90.00
_cell.angle_beta   90.00
_cell.angle_gamma   90.00
#
_symmetry.space_group_name_H-M   'P 1'
#
loop_
_entity.id
_entity.type
_entity.pdbx_description
1 polymer ?
#
loop_
_entity_poly.entity_id
_entity_poly.type
_entity_poly.pdbx_seq_one_letter_code
_entity_poly.pdbx_strand_id
1 'polypeptide(L)'
;MLDGMFSFVLLDTRDKSFIAARDAIGVTPLYMGWGLDGSIWFASEMKALSDDCERFISFPPGHIYSSKQGGLRRWYNPPCYSEQIPSNPYDPLVLRKAFEKAVVKRLMTDVPFGVLLSGGLDSSLVAAVASRYLADSEAACQWGSQLHSFCIGLEGSPDLKAAREVADYLGTRHHEFHFTVQEGIDALEEVIYHIETYDVTTIRASTPMFLMSRKIKSLGVKMVISGEGSDEIFGGYLYFHKAPNKEEFHQETCRKIKALHLYDCLRANKSTSAWGVEARVPFLDKEFINTAMSIDPEWKMVWEFSYIVLHFILWPLAV
;
A
#
# COMPACT_ATOMS: atom_id res chain seq x y z
N MET A 1 3.33 -20.84 4.56
CA MET A 1 2.31 -19.90 4.03
C MET A 1 3.06 -18.70 3.50
N LEU A 2 2.72 -18.17 2.31
CA LEU A 2 3.43 -17.04 1.69
C LEU A 2 3.28 -15.77 2.54
N ASP A 3 4.32 -14.95 2.59
CA ASP A 3 4.40 -13.71 3.35
C ASP A 3 4.94 -12.60 2.45
N GLY A 4 4.04 -11.88 1.80
CA GLY A 4 4.36 -10.85 0.82
C GLY A 4 3.14 -10.44 0.01
N MET A 5 3.36 -9.54 -0.94
CA MET A 5 2.38 -9.12 -1.95
C MET A 5 2.60 -9.94 -3.23
N PHE A 6 1.53 -10.50 -3.80
CA PHE A 6 1.62 -11.39 -4.95
C PHE A 6 0.25 -11.59 -5.62
N SER A 7 0.30 -11.72 -6.93
CA SER A 7 -0.74 -12.34 -7.73
C SER A 7 -0.07 -13.30 -8.71
N PHE A 8 -0.54 -14.54 -8.77
CA PHE A 8 0.06 -15.53 -9.67
C PHE A 8 -0.98 -16.50 -10.23
N VAL A 9 -0.63 -17.09 -11.37
CA VAL A 9 -1.27 -18.26 -11.95
C VAL A 9 -0.21 -19.34 -12.12
N LEU A 10 -0.48 -20.55 -11.65
CA LEU A 10 0.42 -21.70 -11.75
C LEU A 10 -0.32 -22.82 -12.50
N LEU A 11 0.29 -23.27 -13.60
CA LEU A 11 -0.19 -24.40 -14.41
C LEU A 11 0.60 -25.66 -14.05
N ASP A 12 -0.11 -26.72 -13.67
CA ASP A 12 0.44 -28.06 -13.54
C ASP A 12 0.26 -28.82 -14.85
N THR A 13 1.34 -28.99 -15.61
CA THR A 13 1.29 -29.65 -16.92
C THR A 13 1.06 -31.16 -16.84
N ARG A 14 1.22 -31.77 -15.66
CA ARG A 14 1.06 -33.22 -15.47
C ARG A 14 -0.40 -33.66 -15.57
N ASP A 15 -1.31 -32.83 -15.06
CA ASP A 15 -2.74 -33.09 -15.07
C ASP A 15 -3.57 -31.95 -15.69
N LYS A 16 -2.90 -30.97 -16.29
CA LYS A 16 -3.49 -29.80 -16.96
C LYS A 16 -4.36 -28.94 -16.05
N SER A 17 -4.17 -29.05 -14.73
CA SER A 17 -4.84 -28.16 -13.78
C SER A 17 -4.08 -26.86 -13.58
N PHE A 18 -4.78 -25.83 -13.12
CA PHE A 18 -4.16 -24.57 -12.76
C PHE A 18 -4.74 -24.05 -11.44
N ILE A 19 -3.93 -23.24 -10.77
CA ILE A 19 -4.34 -22.45 -9.61
C ILE A 19 -4.03 -20.98 -9.86
N ALA A 20 -4.90 -20.10 -9.39
CA ALA A 20 -4.63 -18.67 -9.32
C ALA A 20 -4.77 -18.21 -7.87
N ALA A 21 -3.90 -17.32 -7.39
CA ALA A 21 -3.99 -16.82 -6.02
C ALA A 21 -3.60 -15.34 -5.95
N ARG A 22 -4.19 -14.66 -4.96
CA ARG A 22 -3.92 -13.26 -4.63
C ARG A 22 -3.53 -13.13 -3.17
N ASP A 23 -2.66 -12.18 -2.87
CA ASP A 23 -2.17 -11.88 -1.53
C ASP A 23 -3.29 -11.52 -0.53
N ALA A 24 -2.93 -11.53 0.75
CA ALA A 24 -3.84 -11.42 1.88
C ALA A 24 -4.78 -10.21 1.84
N ILE A 25 -4.26 -9.05 1.45
CA ILE A 25 -4.96 -7.75 1.51
C ILE A 25 -5.39 -7.28 0.12
N GLY A 26 -4.76 -7.80 -0.93
CA GLY A 26 -5.00 -7.39 -2.32
C GLY A 26 -4.10 -6.23 -2.73
N VAL A 27 -2.89 -6.17 -2.19
CA VAL A 27 -1.87 -5.17 -2.51
C VAL A 27 -1.54 -5.20 -3.99
N THR A 28 -1.37 -6.40 -4.55
CA THR A 28 -1.26 -6.58 -6.00
C THR A 28 -2.66 -6.78 -6.61
N PRO A 29 -2.93 -6.22 -7.81
CA PRO A 29 -4.17 -6.45 -8.51
C PRO A 29 -4.13 -7.81 -9.23
N LEU A 30 -5.32 -8.41 -9.33
CA LEU A 30 -5.59 -9.58 -10.15
C LEU A 30 -7.07 -9.56 -10.50
N TYR A 31 -7.38 -9.85 -11.74
CA TYR A 31 -8.73 -9.96 -12.28
C TYR A 31 -8.93 -11.35 -12.86
N MET A 32 -10.18 -11.82 -12.85
CA MET A 32 -10.60 -13.09 -13.42
C MET A 32 -11.74 -12.85 -14.40
N GLY A 33 -11.61 -13.36 -15.62
CA GLY A 33 -12.58 -13.21 -16.71
C GLY A 33 -13.07 -14.54 -17.26
N TRP A 34 -14.20 -14.49 -17.95
CA TRP A 34 -14.79 -15.62 -18.67
C TRP A 34 -15.03 -15.23 -20.14
N GLY A 35 -14.43 -15.98 -21.06
CA GLY A 35 -14.60 -15.79 -22.50
C GLY A 35 -15.86 -16.48 -23.05
N LEU A 36 -16.28 -16.08 -24.25
CA LEU A 36 -17.43 -16.64 -24.97
C LEU A 36 -17.34 -18.16 -25.22
N ASP A 37 -16.12 -18.67 -25.33
CA ASP A 37 -15.80 -20.09 -25.53
C ASP A 37 -15.75 -20.91 -24.23
N GLY A 38 -16.06 -20.27 -23.09
CA GLY A 38 -15.98 -20.88 -21.76
C GLY A 38 -14.58 -20.89 -21.15
N SER A 39 -13.59 -20.26 -21.79
CA SER A 39 -12.24 -20.10 -21.24
C SER A 39 -12.23 -19.18 -20.01
N ILE A 40 -11.27 -19.44 -19.11
CA ILE A 40 -11.05 -18.63 -17.91
C ILE A 40 -9.76 -17.83 -18.09
N TRP A 41 -9.86 -16.52 -17.89
CA TRP A 41 -8.77 -15.58 -18.07
C TRP A 41 -8.34 -15.00 -16.74
N PHE A 42 -7.05 -14.70 -16.61
CA PHE A 42 -6.50 -13.97 -15.48
C PHE A 42 -5.56 -12.89 -15.99
N ALA A 43 -5.67 -11.69 -15.44
CA ALA A 43 -4.81 -10.58 -15.78
C ALA A 43 -4.58 -9.67 -14.57
N SER A 44 -3.43 -8.99 -14.52
CA SER A 44 -3.15 -8.00 -13.48
C SER A 44 -4.07 -6.78 -13.59
N GLU A 45 -4.56 -6.47 -14.79
CA GLU A 45 -5.32 -5.26 -15.11
C GLU A 45 -6.55 -5.62 -15.96
N MET A 46 -7.68 -4.97 -15.71
CA MET A 46 -8.95 -5.29 -16.38
C MET A 46 -8.98 -4.88 -17.86
N LYS A 47 -8.15 -3.91 -18.26
CA LYS A 47 -7.95 -3.50 -19.66
C LYS A 47 -7.49 -4.63 -20.58
N ALA A 48 -6.89 -5.70 -20.01
CA ALA A 48 -6.50 -6.89 -20.76
C ALA A 48 -7.64 -7.91 -20.90
N LEU A 49 -8.78 -7.69 -20.23
CA LEU A 49 -9.94 -8.58 -20.23
C LEU A 49 -11.19 -7.94 -20.84
N SER A 50 -11.29 -6.60 -20.82
CA SER A 50 -12.52 -5.87 -21.10
C SER A 50 -13.12 -6.14 -22.48
N ASP A 51 -12.29 -6.45 -23.46
CA ASP A 51 -12.70 -6.58 -24.86
C ASP A 51 -13.02 -8.04 -25.24
N ASP A 52 -12.43 -9.01 -24.53
CA ASP A 52 -12.50 -10.45 -24.86
C ASP A 52 -13.35 -11.28 -23.89
N CYS A 53 -13.61 -10.77 -22.67
CA CYS A 53 -14.42 -11.47 -21.67
C CYS A 53 -15.85 -10.93 -21.62
N GLU A 54 -16.86 -11.81 -21.66
CA GLU A 54 -18.26 -11.43 -21.44
C GLU A 54 -18.49 -10.87 -20.03
N ARG A 55 -17.72 -11.39 -19.08
CA ARG A 55 -17.76 -11.01 -17.68
C ARG A 55 -16.38 -11.11 -17.08
N PHE A 56 -16.03 -10.15 -16.22
CA PHE A 56 -14.84 -10.23 -15.39
C PHE A 56 -15.12 -9.66 -14.01
N ILE A 57 -14.33 -10.09 -13.03
CA ILE A 57 -14.37 -9.64 -11.64
C ILE A 57 -12.97 -9.32 -11.15
N SER A 58 -12.87 -8.46 -10.12
CA SER A 58 -11.68 -8.39 -9.30
C SER A 58 -11.51 -9.70 -8.55
N PHE A 59 -10.36 -10.37 -8.73
CA PHE A 59 -10.06 -11.61 -8.03
C PHE A 59 -9.94 -11.29 -6.53
N PRO A 60 -10.70 -11.93 -5.63
CA PRO A 60 -10.80 -11.49 -4.25
C PRO A 60 -9.48 -11.66 -3.46
N PRO A 61 -9.10 -10.69 -2.61
CA PRO A 61 -7.93 -10.82 -1.74
C PRO A 61 -7.98 -12.03 -0.81
N GLY A 62 -6.83 -12.66 -0.57
CA GLY A 62 -6.70 -13.81 0.31
C GLY A 62 -7.38 -15.07 -0.22
N HIS A 63 -7.67 -15.13 -1.53
CA HIS A 63 -8.30 -16.30 -2.17
C HIS A 63 -7.36 -17.04 -3.11
N ILE A 64 -7.71 -18.31 -3.33
CA ILE A 64 -7.15 -19.20 -4.33
C ILE A 64 -8.29 -19.75 -5.17
N TYR A 65 -8.09 -19.81 -6.49
CA TYR A 65 -8.93 -20.54 -7.43
C TYR A 65 -8.22 -21.83 -7.82
N SER A 66 -8.95 -22.94 -7.90
CA SER A 66 -8.41 -24.22 -8.39
C SER A 66 -9.30 -24.77 -9.49
N SER A 67 -8.72 -25.06 -10.66
CA SER A 67 -9.48 -25.68 -11.76
C SER A 67 -9.91 -27.11 -11.46
N LYS A 68 -9.24 -27.81 -10.53
CA LYS A 68 -9.63 -29.18 -10.09
C LYS A 68 -10.88 -29.18 -9.22
N GLN A 69 -10.93 -28.28 -8.23
CA GLN A 69 -12.02 -28.24 -7.27
C GLN A 69 -13.19 -27.40 -7.79
N GLY A 70 -12.93 -26.50 -8.73
CA GLY A 70 -13.89 -25.52 -9.20
C GLY A 70 -14.16 -24.46 -8.14
N GLY A 71 -13.83 -23.21 -8.44
CA GLY A 71 -14.25 -22.06 -7.63
C GLY A 71 -13.17 -21.46 -6.73
N LEU A 72 -13.59 -20.42 -6.02
CA LEU A 72 -12.77 -19.58 -5.17
C LEU A 72 -12.86 -20.04 -3.72
N ARG A 73 -11.70 -20.20 -3.08
CA ARG A 73 -11.59 -20.52 -1.65
C ARG A 73 -10.67 -19.52 -0.99
N ARG A 74 -11.07 -19.01 0.18
CA ARG A 74 -10.19 -18.18 1.00
C ARG A 74 -9.08 -19.02 1.63
N TRP A 75 -7.81 -18.63 1.44
CA TRP A 75 -6.64 -19.28 2.06
C TRP A 75 -6.13 -18.52 3.29
N TYR A 76 -6.45 -17.23 3.41
CA TYR A 76 -6.09 -16.43 4.58
C TYR A 76 -7.20 -15.44 4.95
N ASN A 77 -7.44 -15.34 6.25
CA ASN A 77 -8.35 -14.39 6.84
C ASN A 77 -7.55 -13.56 7.86
N PRO A 78 -7.29 -12.27 7.60
CA PRO A 78 -6.79 -11.37 8.63
C PRO A 78 -7.65 -11.49 9.90
N PRO A 79 -7.07 -11.57 11.10
CA PRO A 79 -7.85 -11.67 12.35
C PRO A 79 -8.89 -10.56 12.48
N CYS A 80 -8.57 -9.33 12.05
CA CYS A 80 -9.50 -8.20 12.06
C CYS A 80 -10.75 -8.42 11.19
N TYR A 81 -10.76 -9.37 10.26
CA TYR A 81 -11.96 -9.64 9.46
C TYR A 81 -13.08 -10.31 10.23
N SER A 82 -12.80 -10.89 11.41
CA SER A 82 -13.84 -11.39 12.31
C SER A 82 -14.63 -10.26 12.98
N GLU A 83 -14.13 -9.02 12.93
CA GLU A 83 -14.70 -7.84 13.59
C GLU A 83 -14.87 -8.00 15.11
N GLN A 84 -14.17 -8.99 15.71
CA GLN A 84 -14.11 -9.14 17.16
C GLN A 84 -13.31 -7.98 17.75
N ILE A 85 -13.93 -7.25 18.67
CA ILE A 85 -13.32 -6.11 19.32
C ILE A 85 -12.17 -6.58 20.20
N PRO A 86 -10.92 -6.18 19.91
CA PRO A 86 -9.78 -6.59 20.70
C PRO A 86 -9.72 -5.83 22.02
N SER A 87 -9.01 -6.40 23.00
CA SER A 87 -8.82 -5.80 24.33
C SER A 87 -7.37 -5.82 24.80
N ASN A 88 -6.40 -6.05 23.90
CA ASN A 88 -5.00 -6.08 24.31
C ASN A 88 -4.50 -4.67 24.61
N PRO A 89 -3.68 -4.47 25.66
CA PRO A 89 -3.08 -3.17 25.93
C PRO A 89 -2.15 -2.74 24.79
N TYR A 90 -2.01 -1.43 24.61
CA TYR A 90 -1.00 -0.87 23.73
C TYR A 90 0.41 -1.06 24.32
N ASP A 91 1.28 -1.74 23.58
CA ASP A 91 2.72 -1.82 23.87
C ASP A 91 3.50 -1.16 22.70
N PRO A 92 4.14 0.01 22.92
CA PRO A 92 4.88 0.72 21.88
C PRO A 92 6.06 -0.08 21.33
N LEU A 93 6.73 -0.90 22.16
CA LEU A 93 7.90 -1.67 21.73
C LEU A 93 7.50 -2.85 20.85
N VAL A 94 6.37 -3.49 21.14
CA VAL A 94 5.82 -4.57 20.31
C VAL A 94 5.39 -4.02 18.95
N LEU A 95 4.66 -2.91 18.93
CA LEU A 95 4.23 -2.28 17.69
C LEU A 95 5.42 -1.81 16.84
N ARG A 96 6.42 -1.19 17.48
CA ARG A 96 7.67 -0.79 16.84
C ARG A 96 8.42 -1.93 16.21
N LYS A 97 8.66 -3.01 16.96
CA LYS A 97 9.38 -4.18 16.43
C LYS A 97 8.63 -4.80 15.26
N ALA A 98 7.30 -4.86 15.32
CA ALA A 98 6.49 -5.35 14.20
C ALA A 98 6.62 -4.45 12.97
N PHE A 99 6.57 -3.12 13.14
CA PHE A 99 6.72 -2.16 12.04
C PHE A 99 8.12 -2.19 11.43
N GLU A 100 9.16 -2.15 12.26
CA GLU A 100 10.56 -2.21 11.81
C GLU A 100 10.81 -3.50 11.01
N LYS A 101 10.31 -4.65 11.52
CA LYS A 101 10.39 -5.92 10.79
C LYS A 101 9.65 -5.86 9.45
N ALA A 102 8.48 -5.23 9.39
CA ALA A 102 7.72 -5.07 8.15
C ALA A 102 8.46 -4.23 7.11
N VAL A 103 9.13 -3.15 7.52
CA VAL A 103 9.94 -2.30 6.64
C VAL A 103 11.21 -3.03 6.20
N VAL A 104 11.97 -3.63 7.11
CA VAL A 104 13.22 -4.34 6.82
C VAL A 104 13.00 -5.48 5.82
N LYS A 105 11.92 -6.27 5.98
CA LYS A 105 11.53 -7.31 5.00
C LYS A 105 11.38 -6.77 3.58
N ARG A 106 10.97 -5.51 3.44
CA ARG A 106 10.72 -4.82 2.16
C ARG A 106 11.94 -4.07 1.63
N LEU A 107 13.07 -4.11 2.32
CA LEU A 107 14.36 -3.64 1.79
C LEU A 107 15.04 -4.68 0.87
N MET A 108 14.51 -5.90 0.77
CA MET A 108 15.03 -6.97 -0.11
C MET A 108 14.98 -6.56 -1.60
N THR A 109 16.10 -6.17 -2.20
CA THR A 109 16.14 -5.73 -3.60
C THR A 109 17.56 -5.83 -4.18
N ASP A 110 17.64 -6.20 -5.46
CA ASP A 110 18.87 -6.19 -6.27
C ASP A 110 18.89 -5.00 -7.25
N VAL A 111 17.93 -4.08 -7.13
CA VAL A 111 17.75 -2.93 -8.02
C VAL A 111 17.62 -1.62 -7.25
N PRO A 112 17.96 -0.47 -7.87
CA PRO A 112 17.80 0.84 -7.23
C PRO A 112 16.38 1.08 -6.73
N PHE A 113 16.28 1.55 -5.49
CA PHE A 113 15.01 1.83 -4.83
C PHE A 113 15.03 3.16 -4.07
N GLY A 114 13.86 3.61 -3.62
CA GLY A 114 13.76 4.71 -2.67
C GLY A 114 12.46 4.71 -1.88
N VAL A 115 12.11 5.85 -1.31
CA VAL A 115 10.89 6.02 -0.50
C VAL A 115 10.05 7.18 -1.02
N LEU A 116 8.73 7.03 -1.01
CA LEU A 116 7.80 8.14 -1.23
C LEU A 116 7.67 8.91 0.08
N LEU A 117 7.91 10.22 0.05
CA LEU A 117 7.95 11.08 1.23
C LEU A 117 7.06 12.31 1.01
N SER A 118 5.90 12.33 1.66
CA SER A 118 4.95 13.45 1.62
C SER A 118 5.14 14.46 2.74
N GLY A 119 6.01 14.16 3.72
CA GLY A 119 6.13 14.93 4.96
C GLY A 119 5.07 14.61 6.02
N GLY A 120 4.04 13.82 5.65
CA GLY A 120 3.10 13.25 6.61
C GLY A 120 3.76 12.20 7.51
N LEU A 121 3.11 11.89 8.63
CA LEU A 121 3.64 10.96 9.64
C LEU A 121 3.99 9.59 9.05
N ASP A 122 3.11 9.01 8.24
CA ASP A 122 3.23 7.61 7.80
C ASP A 122 4.43 7.40 6.87
N SER A 123 4.55 8.26 5.86
CA SER A 123 5.68 8.22 4.92
C SER A 123 6.99 8.57 5.61
N SER A 124 6.97 9.47 6.59
CA SER A 124 8.13 9.84 7.40
C SER A 124 8.62 8.68 8.27
N LEU A 125 7.71 7.90 8.86
CA LEU A 125 8.05 6.70 9.64
C LEU A 125 8.69 5.61 8.79
N VAL A 126 8.13 5.35 7.60
CA VAL A 126 8.73 4.43 6.63
C VAL A 126 10.13 4.91 6.24
N ALA A 127 10.29 6.19 5.91
CA ALA A 127 11.58 6.75 5.53
C ALA A 127 12.61 6.68 6.67
N ALA A 128 12.21 6.97 7.91
CA ALA A 128 13.07 6.93 9.09
C ALA A 128 13.60 5.51 9.34
N VAL A 129 12.71 4.51 9.34
CA VAL A 129 13.10 3.11 9.52
C VAL A 129 13.92 2.61 8.35
N ALA A 130 13.52 2.92 7.11
CA ALA A 130 14.28 2.52 5.92
C ALA A 130 15.70 3.12 5.93
N SER A 131 15.85 4.40 6.29
CA SER A 131 17.17 5.06 6.38
C SER A 131 18.05 4.41 7.46
N ARG A 132 17.47 4.11 8.64
CA ARG A 132 18.18 3.48 9.77
C ARG A 132 18.76 2.12 9.40
N TYR A 133 18.00 1.28 8.70
CA TYR A 133 18.39 -0.09 8.39
C TYR A 133 19.03 -0.26 7.00
N LEU A 134 18.99 0.78 6.14
CA LEU A 134 19.64 0.73 4.82
C LEU A 134 21.14 0.48 4.95
N ALA A 135 21.81 1.17 5.89
CA ALA A 135 23.26 1.05 6.10
C ALA A 135 23.73 -0.39 6.35
N ASP A 136 22.89 -1.23 6.98
CA ASP A 136 23.18 -2.63 7.30
C ASP A 136 22.66 -3.62 6.24
N SER A 137 22.04 -3.13 5.17
CA SER A 137 21.42 -3.98 4.14
C SER A 137 22.37 -4.29 2.98
N GLU A 138 22.17 -5.43 2.32
CA GLU A 138 22.91 -5.79 1.09
C GLU A 138 22.77 -4.73 -0.01
N ALA A 139 21.63 -4.03 -0.05
CA ALA A 139 21.37 -2.96 -0.99
C ALA A 139 22.34 -1.77 -0.82
N ALA A 140 22.78 -1.45 0.40
CA ALA A 140 23.75 -0.38 0.63
C ALA A 140 25.13 -0.70 0.05
N CYS A 141 25.54 -1.97 0.09
CA CYS A 141 26.79 -2.42 -0.52
C CYS A 141 26.79 -2.25 -2.05
N GLN A 142 25.62 -2.41 -2.69
CA GLN A 142 25.50 -2.35 -4.16
C GLN A 142 25.20 -0.94 -4.69
N TRP A 143 24.38 -0.16 -3.97
CA TRP A 143 23.80 1.09 -4.48
C TRP A 143 24.11 2.32 -3.64
N GLY A 144 24.90 2.16 -2.58
CA GLY A 144 25.24 3.22 -1.62
C GLY A 144 24.28 3.27 -0.43
N SER A 145 24.76 3.83 0.69
CA SER A 145 24.02 3.88 1.95
C SER A 145 23.04 5.06 2.07
N GLN A 146 23.02 5.98 1.10
CA GLN A 146 22.13 7.14 1.13
C GLN A 146 20.78 6.80 0.49
N LEU A 147 19.71 6.84 1.28
CA LEU A 147 18.35 6.61 0.81
C LEU A 147 17.89 7.77 -0.10
N HIS A 148 17.30 7.45 -1.24
CA HIS A 148 16.62 8.43 -2.10
C HIS A 148 15.17 8.60 -1.64
N SER A 149 14.72 9.84 -1.46
CA SER A 149 13.33 10.16 -1.11
C SER A 149 12.68 11.00 -2.21
N PHE A 150 11.40 10.75 -2.50
CA PHE A 150 10.67 11.38 -3.60
C PHE A 150 9.41 12.05 -3.10
N CYS A 151 9.23 13.32 -3.47
CA CYS A 151 8.00 14.08 -3.24
C CYS A 151 7.52 14.71 -4.54
N ILE A 152 6.21 14.91 -4.69
CA ILE A 152 5.64 15.68 -5.79
C ILE A 152 4.58 16.64 -5.27
N GLY A 153 4.55 17.84 -5.84
CA GLY A 153 3.55 18.83 -5.49
C GLY A 153 3.43 19.94 -6.53
N LEU A 154 2.39 20.76 -6.36
CA LEU A 154 2.38 22.08 -6.96
C LEU A 154 3.45 22.95 -6.28
N GLU A 155 3.99 23.92 -7.00
CA GLU A 155 4.96 24.85 -6.44
C GLU A 155 4.41 25.55 -5.19
N GLY A 156 5.19 25.53 -4.10
CA GLY A 156 4.79 26.09 -2.82
C GLY A 156 3.80 25.25 -2.00
N SER A 157 3.54 23.99 -2.36
CA SER A 157 2.64 23.15 -1.57
C SER A 157 3.21 22.88 -0.16
N PRO A 158 2.34 22.74 0.86
CA PRO A 158 2.77 22.42 2.22
C PRO A 158 3.48 21.06 2.30
N ASP A 159 3.07 20.09 1.47
CA ASP A 159 3.67 18.75 1.43
C ASP A 159 5.14 18.79 1.01
N LEU A 160 5.50 19.64 0.02
CA LEU A 160 6.90 19.78 -0.40
C LEU A 160 7.77 20.33 0.74
N LYS A 161 7.26 21.32 1.47
CA LYS A 161 7.95 21.89 2.63
C LYS A 161 8.15 20.84 3.73
N ALA A 162 7.09 20.13 4.10
CA ALA A 162 7.15 19.11 5.15
C ALA A 162 8.06 17.94 4.74
N ALA A 163 8.00 17.49 3.48
CA ALA A 163 8.86 16.44 2.97
C ALA A 163 10.35 16.85 3.01
N ARG A 164 10.66 18.11 2.68
CA ARG A 164 12.03 18.64 2.77
C ARG A 164 12.54 18.67 4.21
N GLU A 165 11.72 19.11 5.17
CA GLU A 165 12.10 19.11 6.59
C GLU A 165 12.45 17.71 7.10
N VAL A 166 11.65 16.70 6.73
CA VAL A 166 11.92 15.30 7.08
C VAL A 166 13.15 14.77 6.34
N ALA A 167 13.31 15.11 5.07
CA ALA A 167 14.44 14.67 4.27
C ALA A 167 15.79 15.21 4.80
N ASP A 168 15.81 16.48 5.21
CA ASP A 168 16.96 17.15 5.84
C ASP A 168 17.28 16.49 7.18
N TYR A 169 16.27 16.21 8.01
CA TYR A 169 16.45 15.51 9.28
C TYR A 169 17.03 14.10 9.09
N LEU A 170 16.56 13.36 8.10
CA LEU A 170 16.99 11.98 7.82
C LEU A 170 18.27 11.89 6.96
N GLY A 171 18.76 13.00 6.41
CA GLY A 171 19.93 13.02 5.51
C GLY A 171 19.72 12.30 4.17
N THR A 172 18.47 12.18 3.71
CA THR A 172 18.14 11.48 2.45
C THR A 172 18.54 12.31 1.23
N ARG A 173 18.85 11.65 0.11
CA ARG A 173 18.96 12.32 -1.18
C ARG A 173 17.56 12.64 -1.69
N HIS A 174 17.09 13.85 -1.37
CA HIS A 174 15.73 14.27 -1.66
C HIS A 174 15.55 14.72 -3.10
N HIS A 175 14.49 14.23 -3.74
CA HIS A 175 14.06 14.62 -5.08
C HIS A 175 12.68 15.25 -4.97
N GLU A 176 12.65 16.56 -5.14
CA GLU A 176 11.41 17.33 -5.17
C GLU A 176 10.97 17.51 -6.62
N PHE A 177 9.81 16.97 -6.95
CA PHE A 177 9.21 17.13 -8.25
C PHE A 177 8.06 18.12 -8.23
N HIS A 178 8.01 18.94 -9.26
CA HIS A 178 6.89 19.84 -9.51
C HIS A 178 6.05 19.32 -10.66
N PHE A 179 4.75 19.58 -10.62
CA PHE A 179 3.87 19.50 -11.76
C PHE A 179 2.97 20.74 -11.79
N THR A 180 2.46 21.06 -12.97
CA THR A 180 1.48 22.13 -13.16
C THR A 180 0.07 21.56 -13.15
N VAL A 181 -0.92 22.42 -12.88
CA VAL A 181 -2.34 22.03 -12.98
C VAL A 181 -2.65 21.50 -14.39
N GLN A 182 -2.08 22.11 -15.44
CA GLN A 182 -2.30 21.67 -16.81
C GLN A 182 -1.73 20.26 -17.05
N GLU A 183 -0.50 19.97 -16.60
CA GLU A 183 0.06 18.60 -16.69
C GLU A 183 -0.82 17.59 -15.92
N GLY A 184 -1.41 18.00 -14.81
CA GLY A 184 -2.37 17.18 -14.07
C GLY A 184 -3.66 16.91 -14.85
N ILE A 185 -4.21 17.92 -15.54
CA ILE A 185 -5.41 17.80 -16.39
C ILE A 185 -5.11 16.91 -17.61
N ASP A 186 -3.99 17.16 -18.29
CA ASP A 186 -3.59 16.44 -19.50
C ASP A 186 -3.35 14.95 -19.23
N ALA A 187 -2.92 14.60 -18.02
CA ALA A 187 -2.70 13.21 -17.61
C ALA A 187 -3.98 12.44 -17.23
N LEU A 188 -5.15 13.10 -17.10
CA LEU A 188 -6.35 12.45 -16.55
C LEU A 188 -6.81 11.22 -17.32
N GLU A 189 -6.74 11.26 -18.66
CA GLU A 189 -7.14 10.14 -19.51
C GLU A 189 -6.24 8.93 -19.27
N GLU A 190 -4.91 9.12 -19.28
CA GLU A 190 -3.95 8.05 -19.00
C GLU A 190 -4.09 7.53 -17.56
N VAL A 191 -4.31 8.41 -16.59
CA VAL A 191 -4.53 8.02 -15.20
C VAL A 191 -5.78 7.14 -15.09
N ILE A 192 -6.92 7.54 -15.65
CA ILE A 192 -8.15 6.72 -15.61
C ILE A 192 -7.92 5.38 -16.29
N TYR A 193 -7.26 5.36 -17.45
CA TYR A 193 -6.91 4.14 -18.17
C TYR A 193 -6.03 3.20 -17.33
N HIS A 194 -5.01 3.74 -16.66
CA HIS A 194 -4.10 2.92 -15.85
C HIS A 194 -4.74 2.43 -14.56
N ILE A 195 -5.46 3.28 -13.83
CA ILE A 195 -6.06 2.92 -12.52
C ILE A 195 -7.30 2.05 -12.69
N GLU A 196 -8.04 2.24 -13.79
CA GLU A 196 -9.26 1.50 -14.14
C GLU A 196 -10.39 1.75 -13.13
N THR A 197 -10.58 3.01 -12.75
CA THR A 197 -11.65 3.45 -11.86
C THR A 197 -12.17 4.82 -12.27
N TYR A 198 -13.39 5.13 -11.87
CA TYR A 198 -14.01 6.45 -11.99
C TYR A 198 -14.19 7.14 -10.63
N ASP A 199 -13.70 6.54 -9.55
CA ASP A 199 -13.80 7.12 -8.21
C ASP A 199 -13.01 8.45 -8.11
N VAL A 200 -13.72 9.51 -7.74
CA VAL A 200 -13.17 10.88 -7.74
C VAL A 200 -11.98 11.03 -6.80
N THR A 201 -12.06 10.45 -5.60
CA THR A 201 -10.99 10.53 -4.60
C THR A 201 -9.74 9.81 -5.10
N THR A 202 -9.93 8.61 -5.64
CA THR A 202 -8.86 7.79 -6.16
C THR A 202 -8.17 8.47 -7.34
N ILE A 203 -8.92 9.00 -8.32
CA ILE A 203 -8.32 9.68 -9.48
C ILE A 203 -7.54 10.94 -9.05
N ARG A 204 -8.12 11.78 -8.17
CA ARG A 204 -7.44 12.98 -7.66
C ARG A 204 -6.10 12.68 -7.00
N ALA A 205 -6.04 11.63 -6.17
CA ALA A 205 -4.80 11.22 -5.51
C ALA A 205 -3.84 10.45 -6.45
N SER A 206 -4.36 9.76 -7.46
CA SER A 206 -3.57 8.96 -8.40
C SER A 206 -2.79 9.82 -9.40
N THR A 207 -3.34 10.95 -9.83
CA THR A 207 -2.69 11.84 -10.81
C THR A 207 -1.28 12.28 -10.39
N PRO A 208 -1.06 12.90 -9.20
CA PRO A 208 0.29 13.25 -8.78
C PRO A 208 1.18 12.02 -8.60
N MET A 209 0.66 10.90 -8.08
CA MET A 209 1.45 9.67 -7.92
C MET A 209 1.90 9.08 -9.26
N PHE A 210 1.05 9.13 -10.28
CA PHE A 210 1.36 8.71 -11.65
C PHE A 210 2.48 9.57 -12.25
N LEU A 211 2.35 10.90 -12.16
CA LEU A 211 3.35 11.85 -12.65
C LEU A 211 4.70 11.70 -11.92
N MET A 212 4.66 11.49 -10.61
CA MET A 212 5.85 11.23 -9.80
C MET A 212 6.52 9.92 -10.23
N SER A 213 5.75 8.86 -10.43
CA SER A 213 6.28 7.55 -10.83
C SER A 213 7.02 7.61 -12.17
N ARG A 214 6.53 8.41 -13.12
CA ARG A 214 7.23 8.70 -14.38
C ARG A 214 8.62 9.28 -14.15
N LYS A 215 8.74 10.26 -13.25
CA LYS A 215 10.01 10.92 -12.91
C LYS A 215 10.94 10.02 -12.10
N ILE A 216 10.40 9.20 -11.20
CA ILE A 216 11.16 8.19 -10.47
C ILE A 216 11.78 7.19 -11.45
N LYS A 217 11.00 6.72 -12.42
CA LYS A 217 11.47 5.79 -13.44
C LYS A 217 12.60 6.37 -14.30
N SER A 218 12.52 7.65 -14.67
CA SER A 218 13.56 8.30 -15.50
C SER A 218 14.90 8.44 -14.76
N LEU A 219 14.90 8.38 -13.43
CA LEU A 219 16.11 8.30 -12.60
C LEU A 219 16.65 6.87 -12.45
N GLY A 220 16.03 5.87 -13.08
CA GLY A 220 16.47 4.46 -13.04
C GLY A 220 15.98 3.68 -11.83
N VAL A 221 15.17 4.29 -10.96
CA VAL A 221 14.58 3.62 -9.79
C VAL A 221 13.48 2.68 -10.23
N LYS A 222 13.46 1.47 -9.66
CA LYS A 222 12.52 0.40 -10.02
C LYS A 222 11.57 0.00 -8.89
N MET A 223 11.86 0.42 -7.66
CA MET A 223 11.05 0.10 -6.49
C MET A 223 10.97 1.30 -5.55
N VAL A 224 9.80 1.52 -4.95
CA VAL A 224 9.59 2.51 -3.91
C VAL A 224 8.83 1.92 -2.74
N ILE A 225 9.11 2.43 -1.54
CA ILE A 225 8.35 2.10 -0.33
C ILE A 225 7.42 3.27 -0.01
N SER A 226 6.16 2.98 0.34
CA SER A 226 5.12 3.96 0.63
C SER A 226 4.44 3.71 1.99
N GLY A 227 3.82 4.75 2.55
CA GLY A 227 3.11 4.73 3.83
C GLY A 227 1.64 4.30 3.78
N GLU A 228 1.14 3.84 2.62
CA GLU A 228 -0.27 3.42 2.45
C GLU A 228 -0.68 2.34 3.44
N GLY A 229 -1.93 2.41 3.93
CA GLY A 229 -2.49 1.48 4.90
C GLY A 229 -2.46 1.95 6.35
N SER A 230 -1.69 3.00 6.66
CA SER A 230 -1.59 3.52 8.03
C SER A 230 -2.93 4.07 8.53
N ASP A 231 -3.56 4.95 7.75
CA ASP A 231 -4.82 5.59 8.12
C ASP A 231 -5.95 4.57 8.32
N GLU A 232 -6.00 3.50 7.53
CA GLU A 232 -7.01 2.45 7.63
C GLU A 232 -6.80 1.56 8.86
N ILE A 233 -5.57 1.38 9.32
CA ILE A 233 -5.23 0.58 10.50
C ILE A 233 -5.39 1.36 11.80
N PHE A 234 -5.05 2.66 11.78
CA PHE A 234 -4.99 3.51 12.96
C PHE A 234 -6.06 4.60 13.03
N GLY A 235 -6.95 4.66 12.04
CA GLY A 235 -8.04 5.63 11.99
C GLY A 235 -7.56 7.08 11.82
N GLY A 236 -6.62 7.31 10.90
CA GLY A 236 -5.98 8.62 10.73
C GLY A 236 -6.79 9.65 9.93
N TYR A 237 -7.86 9.22 9.24
CA TYR A 237 -8.74 10.17 8.55
C TYR A 237 -9.54 11.04 9.53
N LEU A 238 -9.75 12.31 9.16
CA LEU A 238 -10.42 13.31 10.01
C LEU A 238 -11.82 12.90 10.52
N TYR A 239 -12.54 12.03 9.81
CA TYR A 239 -13.86 11.58 10.25
C TYR A 239 -13.82 10.59 11.43
N PHE A 240 -12.69 9.93 11.69
CA PHE A 240 -12.53 9.05 12.86
C PHE A 240 -12.58 9.82 14.19
N HIS A 241 -12.31 11.12 14.19
CA HIS A 241 -12.55 12.00 15.35
C HIS A 241 -14.02 12.06 15.77
N LYS A 242 -14.93 11.65 14.89
CA LYS A 242 -16.38 11.59 15.14
C LYS A 242 -16.88 10.16 15.39
N ALA A 243 -15.97 9.20 15.58
CA ALA A 243 -16.35 7.85 15.94
C ALA A 243 -17.07 7.86 17.30
N PRO A 244 -18.27 7.26 17.42
CA PRO A 244 -19.08 7.38 18.63
C PRO A 244 -18.52 6.56 19.81
N ASN A 245 -17.79 5.48 19.53
CA ASN A 245 -17.19 4.57 20.50
C ASN A 245 -16.10 3.72 19.82
N LYS A 246 -15.38 2.92 20.61
CA LYS A 246 -14.25 2.12 20.13
C LYS A 246 -14.68 0.95 19.24
N GLU A 247 -15.90 0.46 19.43
CA GLU A 247 -16.48 -0.63 18.64
C GLU A 247 -16.71 -0.18 17.19
N GLU A 248 -17.38 0.96 17.00
CA GLU A 248 -17.64 1.57 15.70
C GLU A 248 -16.34 2.03 15.02
N PHE A 249 -15.38 2.55 15.80
CA PHE A 249 -14.03 2.84 15.31
C PHE A 249 -13.35 1.58 14.73
N HIS A 250 -13.40 0.46 15.48
CA HIS A 250 -12.79 -0.79 15.04
C HIS A 250 -13.49 -1.39 13.83
N GLN A 251 -14.83 -1.40 13.83
CA GLN A 251 -15.61 -1.90 12.69
C GLN A 251 -15.29 -1.11 11.42
N GLU A 252 -15.14 0.22 11.52
CA GLU A 252 -14.78 1.06 10.38
C GLU A 252 -13.34 0.82 9.89
N THR A 253 -12.35 0.67 10.78
CA THR A 253 -10.97 0.27 10.38
C THR A 253 -10.96 -1.11 9.72
N CYS A 254 -11.70 -2.09 10.26
CA CYS A 254 -11.86 -3.41 9.64
C CYS A 254 -12.51 -3.33 8.25
N ARG A 255 -13.56 -2.51 8.09
CA ARG A 255 -14.21 -2.27 6.80
C ARG A 255 -13.26 -1.62 5.79
N LYS A 256 -12.46 -0.64 6.24
CA LYS A 256 -11.45 0.03 5.42
C LYS A 256 -10.37 -0.95 4.95
N ILE A 257 -9.82 -1.78 5.85
CA ILE A 257 -8.83 -2.80 5.48
C ILE A 257 -9.42 -3.83 4.50
N LYS A 258 -10.70 -4.22 4.65
CA LYS A 258 -11.38 -5.10 3.69
C LYS A 258 -11.49 -4.49 2.29
N ALA A 259 -11.62 -3.17 2.21
CA ALA A 259 -11.84 -2.44 0.96
C ALA A 259 -10.56 -1.83 0.34
N LEU A 260 -9.42 -1.86 1.04
CA LEU A 260 -8.13 -1.30 0.59
C LEU A 260 -7.77 -1.67 -0.87
N HIS A 261 -8.05 -2.91 -1.27
CA HIS A 261 -7.78 -3.42 -2.62
C HIS A 261 -8.55 -2.73 -3.75
N LEU A 262 -9.58 -1.95 -3.42
CA LEU A 262 -10.40 -1.16 -4.34
C LEU A 262 -9.98 0.31 -4.39
N TYR A 263 -9.20 0.78 -3.42
CA TYR A 263 -8.86 2.19 -3.23
C TYR A 263 -7.34 2.37 -3.20
N ASP A 264 -6.74 2.50 -2.01
CA ASP A 264 -5.35 2.91 -1.83
C ASP A 264 -4.34 1.91 -2.38
N CYS A 265 -4.59 0.60 -2.24
CA CYS A 265 -3.76 -0.41 -2.90
C CYS A 265 -3.88 -0.34 -4.42
N LEU A 266 -5.08 -0.09 -4.95
CA LEU A 266 -5.33 0.01 -6.39
C LEU A 266 -4.54 1.18 -6.98
N ARG A 267 -4.67 2.36 -6.36
CA ARG A 267 -3.91 3.57 -6.73
C ARG A 267 -2.42 3.34 -6.61
N ALA A 268 -1.94 2.95 -5.43
CA ALA A 268 -0.50 2.83 -5.17
C ALA A 268 0.18 1.86 -6.13
N ASN A 269 -0.46 0.71 -6.39
CA ASN A 269 0.08 -0.28 -7.31
C ASN A 269 0.02 0.19 -8.77
N LYS A 270 -1.15 0.64 -9.27
CA LYS A 270 -1.31 0.94 -10.70
C LYS A 270 -0.69 2.26 -11.12
N SER A 271 -0.71 3.30 -10.27
CA SER A 271 -0.01 4.56 -10.56
C SER A 271 1.50 4.35 -10.74
N THR A 272 2.10 3.48 -9.93
CA THR A 272 3.54 3.17 -10.00
C THR A 272 3.85 2.18 -11.13
N SER A 273 3.02 1.15 -11.30
CA SER A 273 3.19 0.13 -12.35
C SER A 273 3.03 0.70 -13.76
N ALA A 274 2.26 1.77 -13.93
CA ALA A 274 2.14 2.49 -15.21
C ALA A 274 3.50 2.91 -15.80
N TRP A 275 4.50 3.13 -14.94
CA TRP A 275 5.86 3.50 -15.33
C TRP A 275 6.89 2.41 -14.96
N GLY A 276 6.44 1.20 -14.66
CA GLY A 276 7.31 0.08 -14.29
C GLY A 276 8.13 0.34 -13.03
N VAL A 277 7.47 0.91 -12.00
CA VAL A 277 7.99 1.07 -10.63
C VAL A 277 7.14 0.21 -9.69
N GLU A 278 7.77 -0.63 -8.89
CA GLU A 278 7.09 -1.44 -7.87
C GLU A 278 6.85 -0.64 -6.59
N ALA A 279 5.63 -0.59 -6.07
CA ALA A 279 5.33 -0.01 -4.76
C ALA A 279 5.24 -1.07 -3.65
N ARG A 280 5.94 -0.85 -2.54
CA ARG A 280 5.89 -1.69 -1.32
C ARG A 280 5.25 -0.93 -0.17
N VAL A 281 4.40 -1.61 0.59
CA VAL A 281 3.55 -1.01 1.63
C VAL A 281 3.74 -1.74 2.97
N PRO A 282 4.66 -1.28 3.84
CA PRO A 282 4.99 -1.94 5.11
C PRO A 282 3.84 -1.99 6.11
N PHE A 283 2.99 -0.96 6.15
CA PHE A 283 1.79 -0.96 6.99
C PHE A 283 0.83 -2.11 6.65
N LEU A 284 0.86 -2.62 5.41
CA LEU A 284 0.03 -3.74 5.00
C LEU A 284 0.70 -5.11 5.15
N ASP A 285 1.80 -5.17 5.92
CA ASP A 285 2.39 -6.44 6.31
C ASP A 285 1.44 -7.26 7.18
N LYS A 286 1.35 -8.56 6.88
CA LYS A 286 0.46 -9.48 7.57
C LYS A 286 0.68 -9.49 9.08
N GLU A 287 1.93 -9.55 9.53
CA GLU A 287 2.24 -9.60 10.97
C GLU A 287 2.06 -8.23 11.62
N PHE A 288 2.35 -7.16 10.90
CA PHE A 288 2.08 -5.81 11.40
C PHE A 288 0.59 -5.54 11.54
N ILE A 289 -0.24 -5.88 10.55
CA ILE A 289 -1.71 -5.79 10.62
C ILE A 289 -2.21 -6.59 11.82
N ASN A 290 -1.77 -7.86 11.98
CA ASN A 290 -2.19 -8.69 13.11
C ASN A 290 -1.86 -8.01 14.45
N THR A 291 -0.65 -7.45 14.56
CA THR A 291 -0.19 -6.76 15.77
C THR A 291 -1.02 -5.51 16.03
N ALA A 292 -1.06 -4.60 15.07
CA ALA A 292 -1.72 -3.30 15.17
C ALA A 292 -3.22 -3.42 15.37
N MET A 293 -3.88 -4.39 14.71
CA MET A 293 -5.32 -4.62 14.85
C MET A 293 -5.70 -5.44 16.08
N SER A 294 -4.73 -5.96 16.84
CA SER A 294 -4.99 -6.63 18.12
C SER A 294 -5.00 -5.67 19.32
N ILE A 295 -4.60 -4.41 19.14
CA ILE A 295 -4.60 -3.38 20.19
C ILE A 295 -6.05 -2.95 20.46
N ASP A 296 -6.43 -2.79 21.73
CA ASP A 296 -7.73 -2.25 22.13
C ASP A 296 -7.97 -0.91 21.40
N PRO A 297 -9.06 -0.76 20.62
CA PRO A 297 -9.26 0.41 19.78
C PRO A 297 -9.41 1.70 20.59
N GLU A 298 -9.69 1.60 21.89
CA GLU A 298 -9.67 2.73 22.84
C GLU A 298 -8.36 3.53 22.77
N TRP A 299 -7.22 2.86 22.57
CA TRP A 299 -5.92 3.50 22.43
C TRP A 299 -5.77 4.30 21.14
N LYS A 300 -6.54 3.94 20.11
CA LYS A 300 -6.51 4.56 18.77
C LYS A 300 -7.51 5.71 18.63
N MET A 301 -8.54 5.75 19.49
CA MET A 301 -9.54 6.80 19.49
C MET A 301 -8.96 8.16 19.90
N VAL A 302 -9.45 9.21 19.23
CA VAL A 302 -9.11 10.59 19.58
C VAL A 302 -10.04 11.09 20.68
N TRP A 303 -9.49 11.33 21.87
CA TRP A 303 -10.21 11.97 22.98
C TRP A 303 -10.03 13.49 22.94
N GLU A 304 -11.05 14.24 23.36
CA GLU A 304 -11.24 15.71 23.22
C GLU A 304 -10.05 16.63 23.61
N PHE A 305 -8.96 16.10 24.18
CA PHE A 305 -7.75 16.85 24.54
C PHE A 305 -6.48 16.46 23.78
N SER A 306 -6.54 15.51 22.84
CA SER A 306 -5.38 15.07 22.07
C SER A 306 -5.67 15.17 20.57
N TYR A 307 -5.32 16.30 19.95
CA TYR A 307 -5.40 16.49 18.49
C TYR A 307 -4.55 15.50 17.67
N ILE A 308 -3.86 14.57 18.34
CA ILE A 308 -2.67 13.89 17.84
C ILE A 308 -2.59 12.43 18.41
N VAL A 309 -3.69 11.67 18.44
CA VAL A 309 -3.60 10.25 18.87
C VAL A 309 -2.83 9.39 17.88
N LEU A 310 -2.91 9.69 16.58
CA LEU A 310 -2.10 9.04 15.56
C LEU A 310 -0.59 9.22 15.82
N HIS A 311 -0.14 10.44 16.16
CA HIS A 311 1.26 10.57 16.57
C HIS A 311 1.50 9.91 17.92
N PHE A 312 0.60 9.88 18.90
CA PHE A 312 0.93 9.22 20.17
C PHE A 312 1.24 7.72 20.02
N ILE A 313 0.50 7.02 19.16
CA ILE A 313 0.74 5.58 18.90
C ILE A 313 1.89 5.35 17.93
N LEU A 314 2.04 6.19 16.91
CA LEU A 314 3.03 5.95 15.86
C LEU A 314 4.37 6.69 16.10
N TRP A 315 4.41 7.72 16.94
CA TRP A 315 5.64 8.46 17.26
C TRP A 315 6.74 7.58 17.86
N PRO A 316 6.44 6.60 18.75
CA PRO A 316 7.45 5.67 19.22
C PRO A 316 8.08 4.80 18.13
N LEU A 317 7.49 4.75 16.92
CA LEU A 317 8.10 4.09 15.76
C LEU A 317 9.26 4.91 15.17
N ALA A 318 9.28 6.23 15.38
CA ALA A 318 10.30 7.14 14.87
C ALA A 318 11.57 7.18 15.73
N VAL A 319 11.41 7.16 17.06
CA VAL A 319 12.49 7.40 18.05
C VAL A 319 13.01 6.10 18.60
#